data_AF-A0A5D3WMD6-F1
#
_entry.id   AF-A0A5D3WMD6-F1
#
_cell.length_a   1.000
_cell.length_b   1.000
_cell.length_c   1.000
_cell.angle_alpha   90.00
_cell.angle_beta   90.00
_cell.angle_gamma   90.00
#
_symmetry.space_group_name_H-M   'P 1'
#
loop_
_entity.id
_entity.type
_entity.pdbx_description
1 polymer ?
#
loop_
_entity_poly.entity_id
_entity_poly.type
_entity_poly.pdbx_seq_one_letter_code
_entity_poly.pdbx_strand_id
1 'polypeptide(L)'
;MSKLVNEFEDIGIFFELENLRLHCGFTKDILEKEQSDFKKRVDTKVESLTGSARENYLEWLTDNHFYLFNVFPSLQWLSLFNTAYSMFEKNMNYICRLAEIKTKSNFKLKDLNGQGIRRAKLYLKKVANIEKPFVGLEWKEITEYAALRNVMAHATGELDLSRDDHKKVLDFARQRSNIEIIYHNGNSEFPEIRLGPDIVFESIQNYIDFLRLLSRQDL
;
A
#
# COMPACT_ATOMS: atom_id res chain seq x y z
N MET A 1 -9.31 -31.52 13.54
CA MET A 1 -8.30 -30.47 13.33
C MET A 1 -8.90 -29.15 13.79
N SER A 2 -8.17 -28.37 14.56
CA SER A 2 -8.62 -27.04 14.99
C SER A 2 -8.09 -26.02 13.97
N LYS A 3 -8.92 -25.10 13.51
CA LYS A 3 -8.46 -24.05 12.60
C LYS A 3 -7.54 -23.06 13.32
N LEU A 4 -6.57 -22.52 12.59
CA LEU A 4 -5.67 -21.46 13.05
C LEU A 4 -6.44 -20.26 13.61
N VAL A 5 -7.54 -19.89 12.98
CA VAL A 5 -8.43 -18.79 13.37
C VAL A 5 -9.87 -19.32 13.40
N ASN A 6 -10.61 -19.02 14.48
CA ASN A 6 -12.05 -19.35 14.57
C ASN A 6 -12.91 -18.22 13.97
N GLU A 7 -14.21 -18.48 13.72
CA GLU A 7 -15.10 -17.53 13.04
C GLU A 7 -15.20 -16.15 13.72
N PHE A 8 -15.13 -16.08 15.05
CA PHE A 8 -15.17 -14.80 15.78
C PHE A 8 -13.84 -14.03 15.69
N GLU A 9 -12.71 -14.73 15.78
CA GLU A 9 -11.37 -14.15 15.58
C GLU A 9 -11.22 -13.62 14.14
N ASP A 10 -11.81 -14.31 13.18
CA ASP A 10 -11.75 -14.02 11.74
C ASP A 10 -12.39 -12.64 11.43
N ILE A 11 -13.55 -12.34 12.02
CA ILE A 11 -14.25 -11.06 11.83
C ILE A 11 -13.36 -9.89 12.25
N GLY A 12 -12.70 -9.98 13.41
CA GLY A 12 -11.85 -8.90 13.92
C GLY A 12 -10.60 -8.64 13.09
N ILE A 13 -10.00 -9.68 12.50
CA ILE A 13 -8.74 -9.59 11.75
C ILE A 13 -8.93 -8.76 10.47
N PHE A 14 -10.02 -8.98 9.72
CA PHE A 14 -10.19 -8.31 8.42
C PHE A 14 -10.90 -6.96 8.52
N PHE A 15 -11.65 -6.72 9.60
CA PHE A 15 -12.51 -5.55 9.73
C PHE A 15 -11.75 -4.24 9.54
N GLU A 16 -10.56 -4.11 10.14
CA GLU A 16 -9.73 -2.90 10.00
C GLU A 16 -9.31 -2.65 8.53
N LEU A 17 -8.91 -3.70 7.81
CA LEU A 17 -8.50 -3.60 6.41
C LEU A 17 -9.69 -3.36 5.46
N GLU A 18 -10.84 -3.98 5.71
CA GLU A 18 -12.07 -3.71 4.94
C GLU A 18 -12.52 -2.26 5.13
N ASN A 19 -12.46 -1.72 6.36
CA ASN A 19 -12.74 -0.31 6.60
C ASN A 19 -11.75 0.60 5.87
N LEU A 20 -10.46 0.24 5.84
CA LEU A 20 -9.46 0.99 5.09
C LEU A 20 -9.71 0.92 3.58
N ARG A 21 -10.19 -0.22 3.06
CA ARG A 21 -10.58 -0.39 1.66
C ARG A 21 -11.76 0.52 1.30
N LEU A 22 -12.78 0.56 2.15
CA LEU A 22 -13.93 1.46 1.99
C LEU A 22 -13.50 2.94 2.05
N HIS A 23 -12.62 3.28 3.00
CA HIS A 23 -12.06 4.63 3.12
C HIS A 23 -11.25 5.01 1.87
N CYS A 24 -10.46 4.09 1.30
CA CYS A 24 -9.74 4.31 0.05
C CYS A 24 -10.67 4.67 -1.10
N GLY A 25 -11.78 3.95 -1.26
CA GLY A 25 -12.80 4.26 -2.26
C GLY A 25 -13.45 5.62 -2.03
N PHE A 26 -13.89 5.89 -0.80
CA PHE A 26 -14.49 7.18 -0.42
C PHE A 26 -13.56 8.36 -0.70
N THR A 27 -12.28 8.26 -0.34
CA THR A 27 -11.31 9.33 -0.59
C THR A 27 -11.00 9.49 -2.07
N LYS A 28 -10.98 8.40 -2.85
CA LYS A 28 -10.80 8.46 -4.30
C LYS A 28 -11.94 9.27 -4.92
N ASP A 29 -13.18 8.94 -4.59
CA ASP A 29 -14.36 9.62 -5.11
C ASP A 29 -14.35 11.12 -4.78
N ILE A 30 -13.96 11.48 -3.55
CA ILE A 30 -13.82 12.89 -3.14
C ILE A 30 -12.73 13.60 -3.94
N LEU A 31 -11.53 13.01 -4.05
CA LEU A 31 -10.43 13.63 -4.77
C LEU A 31 -10.79 13.86 -6.25
N GLU A 32 -11.35 12.85 -6.90
CA GLU A 32 -11.75 12.92 -8.30
C GLU A 32 -12.86 13.95 -8.52
N LYS A 33 -13.83 14.02 -7.59
CA LYS A 33 -14.87 15.04 -7.62
C LYS A 33 -14.27 16.45 -7.47
N GLU A 34 -13.40 16.68 -6.50
CA GLU A 34 -12.79 18.00 -6.29
C GLU A 34 -11.91 18.42 -7.47
N GLN A 35 -11.17 17.49 -8.06
CA GLN A 35 -10.39 17.72 -9.29
C GLN A 35 -11.28 18.06 -10.49
N SER A 36 -12.40 17.35 -10.66
CA SER A 36 -13.40 17.61 -11.69
C SER A 36 -14.06 18.97 -11.51
N ASP A 37 -14.50 19.29 -10.29
CA ASP A 37 -15.14 20.57 -9.97
C ASP A 37 -14.15 21.74 -10.11
N PHE A 38 -12.88 21.54 -9.75
CA PHE A 38 -11.82 22.52 -9.99
C PHE A 38 -11.66 22.80 -11.48
N LYS A 39 -11.51 21.77 -12.32
CA LYS A 39 -11.39 21.93 -13.79
C LYS A 39 -12.56 22.72 -14.36
N LYS A 40 -13.80 22.35 -14.02
CA LYS A 40 -15.01 23.06 -14.47
C LYS A 40 -15.00 24.54 -14.08
N ARG A 41 -14.61 24.87 -12.84
CA ARG A 41 -14.52 26.27 -12.37
C ARG A 41 -13.46 27.05 -13.14
N VAL A 42 -12.30 26.43 -13.38
CA VAL A 42 -11.21 27.04 -14.16
C VAL A 42 -11.65 27.28 -15.60
N ASP A 43 -12.20 26.28 -16.28
CA ASP A 43 -12.63 26.38 -17.68
C ASP A 43 -13.68 27.50 -17.85
N THR A 44 -14.72 27.48 -17.00
CA THR A 44 -15.77 28.52 -17.01
C THR A 44 -15.18 29.93 -16.82
N LYS A 45 -14.23 30.09 -15.88
CA LYS A 45 -13.64 31.39 -15.60
C LYS A 45 -12.73 31.84 -16.74
N VAL A 46 -11.92 30.94 -17.30
CA VAL A 46 -11.00 31.20 -18.40
C VAL A 46 -11.74 31.62 -19.67
N GLU A 47 -12.89 31.02 -19.98
CA GLU A 47 -13.73 31.42 -21.10
C GLU A 47 -14.25 32.86 -20.98
N SER A 48 -14.46 33.34 -19.75
CA SER A 48 -14.91 34.72 -19.49
C SER A 48 -13.79 35.77 -19.49
N LEU A 49 -12.53 35.37 -19.62
CA LEU A 49 -11.36 36.25 -19.50
C LEU A 49 -10.56 36.32 -20.82
N THR A 50 -10.00 37.48 -21.12
CA THR A 50 -9.18 37.71 -22.31
C THR A 50 -7.90 38.48 -21.98
N GLY A 51 -6.86 38.32 -22.80
CA GLY A 51 -5.60 39.05 -22.64
C GLY A 51 -4.93 38.81 -21.29
N SER A 52 -4.32 39.86 -20.73
CA SER A 52 -3.54 39.81 -19.49
C SER A 52 -4.36 39.34 -18.27
N ALA A 53 -5.67 39.58 -18.23
CA ALA A 53 -6.52 39.11 -17.15
C ALA A 53 -6.62 37.57 -17.11
N ARG A 54 -6.60 36.93 -18.29
CA ARG A 54 -6.60 35.46 -18.42
C ARG A 54 -5.25 34.88 -17.97
N GLU A 55 -4.16 35.49 -18.40
CA GLU A 55 -2.79 35.07 -18.04
C GLU A 55 -2.57 35.15 -16.53
N ASN A 56 -2.88 36.30 -15.91
CA ASN A 56 -2.74 36.50 -14.46
C ASN A 56 -3.58 35.48 -13.67
N TYR A 57 -4.78 35.14 -14.14
CA TYR A 57 -5.63 34.16 -13.49
C TYR A 57 -5.05 32.74 -13.56
N LEU A 58 -4.50 32.34 -14.71
CA LEU A 58 -3.85 31.05 -14.87
C LEU A 58 -2.59 30.95 -14.01
N GLU A 59 -1.78 32.00 -13.96
CA GLU A 59 -0.60 32.05 -13.11
C GLU A 59 -0.98 31.88 -11.63
N TRP A 60 -1.97 32.63 -11.15
CA TRP A 60 -2.49 32.52 -9.79
C TRP A 60 -3.03 31.13 -9.44
N LEU A 61 -3.57 30.39 -10.41
CA LEU A 61 -4.09 29.04 -10.21
C LEU A 61 -3.02 27.95 -10.14
N THR A 62 -1.80 28.23 -10.60
CA THR A 62 -0.74 27.23 -10.77
C THR A 62 -0.49 26.44 -9.50
N ASP A 63 -0.40 27.12 -8.36
CA ASP A 63 -0.17 26.47 -7.06
C ASP A 63 -1.35 25.59 -6.66
N ASN A 64 -2.59 26.11 -6.74
CA ASN A 64 -3.79 25.35 -6.40
C ASN A 64 -3.92 24.09 -7.26
N HIS A 65 -3.65 24.21 -8.57
CA HIS A 65 -3.59 23.07 -9.46
C HIS A 65 -2.50 22.08 -9.04
N PHE A 66 -1.28 22.56 -8.79
CA PHE A 66 -0.17 21.70 -8.38
C PHE A 66 -0.50 20.91 -7.10
N TYR A 67 -1.04 21.57 -6.08
CA TYR A 67 -1.42 20.90 -4.84
C TYR A 67 -2.54 19.87 -5.04
N LEU A 68 -3.62 20.23 -5.73
CA LEU A 68 -4.80 19.36 -5.88
C LEU A 68 -4.54 18.16 -6.80
N PHE A 69 -3.70 18.32 -7.82
CA PHE A 69 -3.44 17.27 -8.80
C PHE A 69 -2.19 16.43 -8.51
N ASN A 70 -1.24 16.95 -7.72
CA ASN A 70 0.03 16.26 -7.47
C ASN A 70 0.26 16.02 -5.97
N VAL A 71 0.30 17.09 -5.17
CA VAL A 71 0.75 16.98 -3.77
C VAL A 71 -0.25 16.20 -2.92
N PHE A 72 -1.52 16.58 -2.91
CA PHE A 72 -2.53 15.93 -2.07
C PHE A 72 -2.77 14.47 -2.47
N PRO A 73 -2.94 14.10 -3.75
CA PRO A 73 -3.03 12.70 -4.15
C PRO A 73 -1.80 11.89 -3.71
N SER A 74 -0.59 12.40 -3.95
CA SER A 74 0.65 11.69 -3.60
C SER A 74 0.75 11.42 -2.10
N LEU A 75 0.48 12.44 -1.27
CA LEU A 75 0.47 12.29 0.19
C LEU A 75 -0.60 11.31 0.65
N GLN A 76 -1.80 11.40 0.08
CA GLN A 76 -2.93 10.56 0.44
C GLN A 76 -2.64 9.07 0.18
N TRP A 77 -2.23 8.74 -1.04
CA TRP A 77 -2.03 7.34 -1.43
C TRP A 77 -0.81 6.72 -0.76
N LEU A 78 0.26 7.50 -0.57
CA LEU A 78 1.41 7.09 0.24
C LEU A 78 1.00 6.76 1.68
N SER A 79 0.26 7.66 2.33
CA SER A 79 -0.19 7.48 3.71
C SER A 79 -1.08 6.24 3.88
N LEU A 80 -2.04 6.06 2.97
CA LEU A 80 -2.94 4.91 3.01
C LEU A 80 -2.22 3.59 2.73
N PHE A 81 -1.28 3.56 1.78
CA PHE A 81 -0.48 2.37 1.50
C PHE A 81 0.33 1.93 2.73
N ASN A 82 1.01 2.88 3.38
CA ASN A 82 1.79 2.62 4.59
C ASN A 82 0.91 2.17 5.76
N THR A 83 -0.26 2.77 5.91
CA THR A 83 -1.25 2.40 6.93
C THR A 83 -1.76 0.98 6.70
N ALA A 84 -2.13 0.65 5.46
CA ALA A 84 -2.59 -0.69 5.06
C ALA A 84 -1.55 -1.76 5.38
N TYR A 85 -0.29 -1.53 4.97
CA TYR A 85 0.79 -2.47 5.24
C TYR A 85 1.02 -2.66 6.74
N SER A 86 0.98 -1.57 7.52
CA SER A 86 1.16 -1.63 8.98
C SER A 86 0.04 -2.41 9.68
N MET A 87 -1.21 -2.23 9.24
CA MET A 87 -2.36 -3.02 9.72
C MET A 87 -2.21 -4.50 9.33
N PHE A 88 -1.80 -4.79 8.11
CA PHE A 88 -1.52 -6.16 7.68
C PHE A 88 -0.44 -6.83 8.54
N GLU A 89 0.67 -6.15 8.81
CA GLU A 89 1.74 -6.67 9.67
C GLU A 89 1.27 -6.91 11.11
N LYS A 90 0.47 -5.99 11.67
CA LYS A 90 -0.18 -6.16 12.98
C LYS A 90 -1.05 -7.41 13.00
N ASN A 91 -1.86 -7.64 11.96
CA ASN A 91 -2.72 -8.82 11.84
C ASN A 91 -1.91 -10.12 11.72
N MET A 92 -0.82 -10.12 10.95
CA MET A 92 0.11 -11.25 10.89
C MET A 92 0.70 -11.59 12.27
N ASN A 93 1.09 -10.57 13.05
CA ASN A 93 1.59 -10.77 14.41
C ASN A 93 0.50 -11.30 15.36
N TYR A 94 -0.75 -10.85 15.19
CA TYR A 94 -1.88 -11.36 15.95
C TYR A 94 -2.16 -12.84 15.65
N ILE A 95 -2.12 -13.25 14.37
CA ILE A 95 -2.25 -14.66 13.96
C ILE A 95 -1.13 -15.51 14.58
N CYS A 96 0.11 -15.00 14.63
CA CYS A 96 1.20 -15.68 15.34
C CYS A 96 0.88 -15.90 16.82
N ARG A 97 0.28 -14.91 17.49
CA ARG A 97 -0.14 -15.03 18.90
C ARG A 97 -1.26 -16.06 19.08
N LEU A 98 -2.19 -16.16 18.13
CA LEU A 98 -3.21 -17.21 18.16
C LEU A 98 -2.59 -18.61 18.01
N ALA A 99 -1.61 -18.76 17.10
CA ALA A 99 -0.85 -19.99 16.96
C ALA A 99 -0.12 -20.36 18.26
N GLU A 100 0.54 -19.39 18.93
CA GLU A 100 1.22 -19.58 20.22
C GLU A 100 0.26 -20.18 21.27
N ILE A 101 -0.93 -19.58 21.42
CA ILE A 101 -1.94 -20.00 22.40
C ILE A 101 -2.47 -21.40 22.07
N LYS A 102 -2.84 -21.65 20.80
CA LYS A 102 -3.48 -22.91 20.38
C LYS A 102 -2.51 -24.10 20.42
N THR A 103 -1.24 -23.87 20.09
CA THR A 103 -0.19 -24.90 20.14
C THR A 103 0.43 -25.05 21.53
N LYS A 104 0.06 -24.17 22.48
CA LYS A 104 0.67 -24.09 23.82
C LYS A 104 2.20 -23.98 23.76
N SER A 105 2.70 -23.27 22.75
CA SER A 105 4.13 -23.09 22.53
C SER A 105 4.73 -22.15 23.58
N ASN A 106 5.83 -22.58 24.21
CA ASN A 106 6.64 -21.71 25.07
C ASN A 106 7.56 -20.78 24.27
N PHE A 107 7.67 -20.99 22.95
CA PHE A 107 8.48 -20.19 22.04
C PHE A 107 7.66 -19.01 21.51
N LYS A 108 8.08 -17.77 21.81
CA LYS A 108 7.34 -16.55 21.49
C LYS A 108 7.81 -15.92 20.20
N LEU A 109 6.94 -15.17 19.54
CA LEU A 109 7.30 -14.45 18.29
C LEU A 109 8.51 -13.54 18.47
N LYS A 110 8.62 -12.89 19.64
CA LYS A 110 9.74 -12.01 19.98
C LYS A 110 11.09 -12.73 20.15
N ASP A 111 11.07 -14.05 20.31
CA ASP A 111 12.28 -14.86 20.47
C ASP A 111 12.91 -15.19 19.09
N LEU A 112 12.23 -14.84 17.98
CA LEU A 112 12.79 -14.93 16.63
C LEU A 112 13.48 -13.64 16.21
N ASN A 113 14.69 -13.81 15.69
CA ASN A 113 15.38 -12.78 14.91
C ASN A 113 14.64 -12.54 13.58
N GLY A 114 14.65 -11.28 13.14
CA GLY A 114 14.01 -10.83 11.90
C GLY A 114 13.00 -9.72 12.14
N GLN A 115 12.46 -9.19 11.04
CA GLN A 115 11.55 -8.04 11.05
C GLN A 115 10.31 -8.30 10.20
N GLY A 116 9.22 -7.65 10.59
CA GLY A 116 7.93 -7.66 9.93
C GLY A 116 7.39 -9.03 9.52
N ILE A 117 6.80 -9.05 8.34
CA ILE A 117 6.04 -10.20 7.82
C ILE A 117 6.91 -11.46 7.63
N ARG A 118 8.23 -11.29 7.40
CA ARG A 118 9.17 -12.41 7.26
C ARG A 118 9.35 -13.14 8.60
N ARG A 119 9.38 -12.41 9.72
CA ARG A 119 9.42 -13.00 11.07
C ARG A 119 8.14 -13.78 11.36
N ALA A 120 6.98 -13.22 11.00
CA ALA A 120 5.69 -13.90 11.16
C ALA A 120 5.62 -15.23 10.36
N LYS A 121 6.07 -15.22 9.10
CA LYS A 121 6.22 -16.44 8.27
C LYS A 121 7.08 -17.50 8.97
N LEU A 122 8.29 -17.13 9.43
CA LEU A 122 9.20 -18.06 10.09
C LEU A 122 8.59 -18.64 11.37
N TYR A 123 7.87 -17.82 12.13
CA TYR A 123 7.19 -18.25 13.34
C TYR A 123 6.11 -19.27 13.06
N LEU A 124 5.20 -18.98 12.12
CA LEU A 124 4.08 -19.86 11.77
C LEU A 124 4.55 -21.19 11.18
N LYS A 125 5.64 -21.18 10.39
CA LYS A 125 6.30 -22.40 9.95
C LYS A 125 6.81 -23.22 11.15
N LYS A 126 7.49 -22.58 12.11
CA LYS A 126 8.12 -23.28 13.23
C LYS A 126 7.13 -23.80 14.29
N VAL A 127 6.14 -23.00 14.64
CA VAL A 127 5.23 -23.27 15.76
C VAL A 127 3.97 -24.01 15.32
N ALA A 128 3.49 -23.73 14.11
CA ALA A 128 2.23 -24.26 13.59
C ALA A 128 2.40 -25.17 12.36
N ASN A 129 3.63 -25.40 11.88
CA ASN A 129 3.91 -26.16 10.66
C ASN A 129 3.17 -25.63 9.41
N ILE A 130 2.88 -24.32 9.38
CA ILE A 130 2.15 -23.68 8.28
C ILE A 130 3.14 -23.16 7.25
N GLU A 131 3.12 -23.75 6.06
CA GLU A 131 4.00 -23.35 4.94
C GLU A 131 3.24 -23.00 3.66
N LYS A 132 2.10 -23.66 3.41
CA LYS A 132 1.38 -23.62 2.13
C LYS A 132 1.00 -22.20 1.66
N PRO A 133 0.49 -21.28 2.50
CA PRO A 133 0.20 -19.92 2.05
C PRO A 133 1.46 -19.15 1.61
N PHE A 134 2.63 -19.49 2.16
CA PHE A 134 3.86 -18.71 2.01
C PHE A 134 4.72 -19.09 0.80
N VAL A 135 4.22 -19.98 -0.07
CA VAL A 135 4.88 -20.40 -1.32
C VAL A 135 4.10 -19.97 -2.57
N GLY A 136 2.88 -19.45 -2.41
CA GLY A 136 2.00 -19.03 -3.50
C GLY A 136 2.32 -17.65 -4.08
N LEU A 137 1.59 -17.31 -5.14
CA LEU A 137 1.67 -16.00 -5.80
C LEU A 137 1.19 -14.88 -4.88
N GLU A 138 0.22 -15.16 -4.01
CA GLU A 138 -0.32 -14.22 -3.04
C GLU A 138 0.80 -13.74 -2.10
N TRP A 139 1.59 -14.66 -1.56
CA TRP A 139 2.74 -14.29 -0.72
C TRP A 139 3.81 -13.54 -1.50
N LYS A 140 4.07 -13.93 -2.76
CA LYS A 140 5.01 -13.21 -3.62
C LYS A 140 4.60 -11.75 -3.75
N GLU A 141 3.34 -11.47 -4.07
CA GLU A 141 2.82 -10.10 -4.16
C GLU A 141 2.95 -9.34 -2.84
N ILE A 142 2.60 -9.97 -1.71
CA ILE A 142 2.80 -9.35 -0.39
C ILE A 142 4.27 -8.95 -0.18
N THR A 143 5.23 -9.76 -0.63
CA THR A 143 6.65 -9.43 -0.52
C THR A 143 7.11 -8.33 -1.47
N GLU A 144 6.50 -8.18 -2.64
CA GLU A 144 6.76 -7.06 -3.54
C GLU A 144 6.20 -5.75 -2.96
N TYR A 145 4.99 -5.77 -2.37
CA TYR A 145 4.46 -4.61 -1.65
C TYR A 145 5.32 -4.21 -0.45
N ALA A 146 5.90 -5.18 0.27
CA ALA A 146 6.84 -4.90 1.34
C ALA A 146 8.09 -4.18 0.83
N ALA A 147 8.61 -4.58 -0.34
CA ALA A 147 9.77 -3.91 -0.95
C ALA A 147 9.41 -2.50 -1.42
N LEU A 148 8.27 -2.33 -2.09
CA LEU A 148 7.74 -1.03 -2.48
C LEU A 148 7.58 -0.11 -1.27
N ARG A 149 6.94 -0.58 -0.20
CA ARG A 149 6.75 0.16 1.06
C ARG A 149 8.07 0.65 1.63
N ASN A 150 9.13 -0.16 1.59
CA ASN A 150 10.43 0.25 2.11
C ASN A 150 11.02 1.40 1.31
N VAL A 151 10.93 1.38 -0.02
CA VAL A 151 11.34 2.52 -0.87
C VAL A 151 10.50 3.75 -0.53
N MET A 152 9.19 3.60 -0.44
CA MET A 152 8.28 4.71 -0.13
C MET A 152 8.57 5.35 1.24
N ALA A 153 8.87 4.54 2.26
CA ALA A 153 9.10 5.01 3.63
C ALA A 153 10.50 5.61 3.86
N HIS A 154 11.53 5.12 3.16
CA HIS A 154 12.92 5.52 3.41
C HIS A 154 13.49 6.47 2.37
N ALA A 155 12.96 6.48 1.16
CA ALA A 155 13.44 7.31 0.06
C ALA A 155 12.32 8.16 -0.56
N THR A 156 11.14 8.23 0.07
CA THR A 156 9.99 8.99 -0.45
C THR A 156 9.62 8.63 -1.90
N GLY A 157 9.89 7.39 -2.30
CA GLY A 157 9.65 6.90 -3.66
C GLY A 157 10.87 7.00 -4.60
N GLU A 158 11.94 7.69 -4.22
CA GLU A 158 13.15 7.81 -5.03
C GLU A 158 13.93 6.49 -5.09
N LEU A 159 14.28 6.07 -6.30
CA LEU A 159 14.97 4.81 -6.55
C LEU A 159 16.45 5.04 -6.87
N ASP A 160 17.34 4.62 -5.98
CA ASP A 160 18.76 4.45 -6.30
C ASP A 160 19.00 3.18 -7.13
N LEU A 161 19.16 3.33 -8.45
CA LEU A 161 19.38 2.22 -9.39
C LEU A 161 20.77 1.57 -9.28
N SER A 162 21.65 2.02 -8.37
CA SER A 162 22.83 1.24 -8.00
C SER A 162 22.47 0.03 -7.14
N ARG A 163 21.31 0.04 -6.48
CA ARG A 163 20.87 -0.99 -5.54
C ARG A 163 19.91 -1.99 -6.18
N ASP A 164 20.18 -3.28 -5.97
CA ASP A 164 19.37 -4.35 -6.57
C ASP A 164 17.96 -4.47 -5.99
N ASP A 165 17.73 -4.07 -4.74
CA ASP A 165 16.39 -4.01 -4.16
C ASP A 165 15.54 -2.94 -4.83
N HIS A 166 16.10 -1.77 -5.13
CA HIS A 166 15.41 -0.69 -5.84
C HIS A 166 15.15 -1.04 -7.31
N LYS A 167 16.08 -1.71 -8.00
CA LYS A 167 15.85 -2.22 -9.38
C LYS A 167 14.65 -3.16 -9.45
N LYS A 168 14.53 -4.07 -8.47
CA LYS A 168 13.38 -4.99 -8.41
C LYS A 168 12.06 -4.26 -8.20
N VAL A 169 12.05 -3.24 -7.35
CA VAL A 169 10.87 -2.39 -7.15
C VAL A 169 10.51 -1.64 -8.44
N LEU A 170 11.50 -1.17 -9.21
CA LEU A 170 11.27 -0.57 -10.52
C LEU A 170 10.67 -1.57 -11.51
N ASP A 171 11.20 -2.79 -11.58
CA ASP A 171 10.68 -3.83 -12.47
C ASP A 171 9.25 -4.25 -12.11
N PHE A 172 8.95 -4.31 -10.81
CA PHE A 172 7.61 -4.49 -10.30
C PHE A 172 6.69 -3.33 -10.73
N ALA A 173 7.12 -2.09 -10.53
CA ALA A 173 6.36 -0.90 -10.91
C ALA A 173 6.06 -0.85 -12.42
N ARG A 174 7.02 -1.23 -13.27
CA ARG A 174 6.84 -1.26 -14.73
C ARG A 174 5.79 -2.25 -15.22
N GLN A 175 5.50 -3.29 -14.44
CA GLN A 175 4.49 -4.30 -14.77
C GLN A 175 3.07 -3.86 -14.37
N ARG A 176 2.94 -2.67 -13.79
CA ARG A 176 1.72 -2.18 -13.14
C ARG A 176 1.32 -0.85 -13.74
N SER A 177 0.16 -0.81 -14.42
CA SER A 177 -0.35 0.44 -15.02
C SER A 177 -0.83 1.46 -13.98
N ASN A 178 -1.00 1.04 -12.72
CA ASN A 178 -1.47 1.83 -11.59
C ASN A 178 -0.34 2.41 -10.72
N ILE A 179 0.91 2.30 -11.15
CA ILE A 179 2.08 2.92 -10.51
C ILE A 179 2.70 3.89 -11.50
N GLU A 180 2.89 5.14 -11.08
CA GLU A 180 3.55 6.16 -11.90
C GLU A 180 5.06 6.14 -11.61
N ILE A 181 5.86 6.20 -12.67
CA ILE A 181 7.32 6.31 -12.61
C ILE A 181 7.71 7.63 -13.25
N ILE A 182 8.33 8.49 -12.46
CA ILE A 182 8.71 9.84 -12.87
C ILE A 182 10.23 9.90 -13.02
N TYR A 183 10.67 10.39 -14.17
CA TYR A 183 12.07 10.70 -14.44
C TYR A 183 12.24 12.21 -14.43
N HIS A 184 12.98 12.74 -13.47
CA HIS A 184 13.28 14.16 -13.40
C HIS A 184 14.31 14.53 -14.48
N ASN A 185 14.07 15.64 -15.19
CA ASN A 185 14.84 16.04 -16.37
C ASN A 185 16.36 16.01 -16.13
N GLY A 186 17.05 15.06 -16.78
CA GLY A 186 18.50 14.93 -16.76
C GLY A 186 19.06 13.90 -15.77
N ASN A 187 18.23 13.29 -14.92
CA ASN A 187 18.71 12.32 -13.92
C ASN A 187 17.95 10.99 -14.00
N SER A 188 18.22 10.21 -15.06
CA SER A 188 17.62 8.89 -15.27
C SER A 188 18.06 7.83 -14.25
N GLU A 189 19.06 8.14 -13.42
CA GLU A 189 19.61 7.24 -12.40
C GLU A 189 18.74 7.17 -11.13
N PHE A 190 17.86 8.17 -10.92
CA PHE A 190 17.02 8.29 -9.73
C PHE A 190 15.54 8.52 -10.07
N PRO A 191 14.85 7.53 -10.69
CA PRO A 191 13.42 7.64 -10.91
C PRO A 191 12.65 7.66 -9.59
N GLU A 192 11.54 8.38 -9.57
CA GLU A 192 10.62 8.45 -8.43
C GLU A 192 9.37 7.61 -8.71
N ILE A 193 8.94 6.83 -7.72
CA ILE A 193 7.66 6.12 -7.74
C ILE A 193 6.58 6.98 -7.08
N ARG A 194 5.45 7.13 -7.76
CA ARG A 194 4.21 7.65 -7.17
C ARG A 194 3.10 6.61 -7.21
N LEU A 195 2.36 6.56 -6.11
CA LEU A 195 1.25 5.62 -5.93
C LEU A 195 -0.06 6.29 -6.32
N GLY A 196 -0.86 5.59 -7.12
CA GLY A 196 -2.26 5.92 -7.37
C GLY A 196 -3.21 5.17 -6.43
N PRO A 197 -4.52 5.49 -6.44
CA PRO A 197 -5.51 4.82 -5.61
C PRO A 197 -5.63 3.32 -5.93
N ASP A 198 -5.47 2.94 -7.19
CA ASP A 198 -5.74 1.57 -7.64
C ASP A 198 -4.71 0.57 -7.08
N ILE A 199 -3.43 0.94 -6.99
CA ILE A 199 -2.42 0.07 -6.36
C ILE A 199 -2.63 -0.04 -4.85
N VAL A 200 -3.10 1.04 -4.21
CA VAL A 200 -3.45 1.01 -2.77
C VAL A 200 -4.62 0.06 -2.54
N PHE A 201 -5.69 0.21 -3.32
CA PHE A 201 -6.86 -0.66 -3.24
C PHE A 201 -6.50 -2.12 -3.50
N GLU A 202 -5.73 -2.39 -4.56
CA GLU A 202 -5.25 -3.73 -4.91
C GLU A 202 -4.44 -4.35 -3.76
N SER A 203 -3.52 -3.59 -3.16
CA SER A 203 -2.71 -4.08 -2.05
C SER A 203 -3.55 -4.45 -0.83
N ILE A 204 -4.55 -3.63 -0.48
CA ILE A 204 -5.47 -3.91 0.63
C ILE A 204 -6.25 -5.20 0.37
N GLN A 205 -6.77 -5.37 -0.85
CA GLN A 205 -7.48 -6.57 -1.24
C GLN A 205 -6.58 -7.82 -1.13
N ASN A 206 -5.35 -7.72 -1.62
CA ASN A 206 -4.38 -8.81 -1.55
C ASN A 206 -3.98 -9.14 -0.08
N TYR A 207 -3.87 -8.14 0.80
CA TYR A 207 -3.68 -8.38 2.24
C TYR A 207 -4.85 -9.15 2.84
N ILE A 208 -6.09 -8.75 2.54
CA ILE A 208 -7.29 -9.41 3.04
C ILE A 208 -7.34 -10.87 2.55
N ASP A 209 -7.11 -11.09 1.25
CA ASP A 209 -7.17 -12.43 0.67
C ASP A 209 -6.07 -13.34 1.18
N PHE A 210 -4.86 -12.81 1.38
CA PHE A 210 -3.77 -13.54 2.01
C PHE A 210 -4.10 -13.93 3.46
N LEU A 211 -4.63 -12.99 4.26
CA LEU A 211 -5.01 -13.29 5.64
C LEU A 211 -6.14 -14.33 5.68
N ARG A 212 -7.13 -14.28 4.75
CA ARG A 212 -8.18 -15.31 4.63
C ARG A 212 -7.61 -16.67 4.28
N LEU A 213 -6.64 -16.73 3.37
CA LEU A 213 -5.94 -17.96 3.03
C LEU A 213 -5.20 -18.54 4.25
N LEU A 214 -4.55 -17.66 5.04
CA LEU A 214 -3.81 -18.04 6.23
C LEU A 214 -4.73 -18.50 7.38
N SER A 215 -5.84 -17.81 7.64
CA SER A 215 -6.82 -18.15 8.68
C SER A 215 -7.41 -19.56 8.52
N ARG A 216 -7.53 -20.02 7.26
CA ARG A 216 -8.12 -21.32 6.91
C ARG A 216 -7.18 -22.51 7.09
N GLN A 217 -5.93 -22.29 7.47
CA GLN A 217 -4.98 -23.39 7.70
C GLN A 217 -5.34 -24.14 8.98
N ASP A 218 -5.17 -25.46 8.94
CA ASP A 218 -5.35 -26.34 10.10
C ASP A 218 -4.10 -26.31 10.99
N LEU A 219 -4.33 -26.42 12.31
CA LEU A 219 -3.32 -26.66 13.34
C LEU A 219 -3.30 -28.13 13.77
#